data_AF-A0A7V9M9A9-F1
#
_entry.id   AF-A0A7V9M9A9-F1
#
_cell.length_a   1.000
_cell.length_b   1.000
_cell.length_c   1.000
_cell.angle_alpha   90.00
_cell.angle_beta   90.00
_cell.angle_gamma   90.00
#
_symmetry.space_group_name_H-M   'P 1'
#
loop_
_entity.id
_entity.type
_entity.pdbx_description
1 polymer ?
#
loop_
_entity_poly.entity_id
_entity_poly.type
_entity_poly.pdbx_seq_one_letter_code
_entity_poly.pdbx_strand_id
1 'polypeptide(L)'
;MRIQVPTDAKEDLLEFLCGAECRAEIVDDETVDVDIPAALGEEQARMEVDLYLKTWQANRPDFEAHLLFDPPRSRVAEDTPAAD
;
A
#
# COMPACT_ATOMS: atom_id res chain seq x y z
N MET A 1 3.36 -1.79 -1.71
CA MET A 1 2.52 -2.50 -0.69
C MET A 1 1.10 -2.02 -0.89
N ARG A 2 0.08 -2.78 -0.45
CA ARG A 2 -1.32 -2.39 -0.67
C ARG A 2 -2.07 -2.23 0.63
N ILE A 3 -2.90 -1.20 0.70
CA ILE A 3 -3.81 -0.92 1.82
C ILE A 3 -5.23 -0.95 1.30
N GLN A 4 -6.07 -1.76 1.94
CA GLN A 4 -7.51 -1.71 1.75
C GLN A 4 -8.11 -0.64 2.67
N VAL A 5 -8.94 0.23 2.11
CA VAL A 5 -9.58 1.35 2.82
C VAL A 5 -10.94 1.65 2.19
N PRO A 6 -11.97 2.06 2.95
CA PRO A 6 -13.26 2.46 2.38
C PRO A 6 -13.11 3.54 1.31
N THR A 7 -13.96 3.49 0.29
CA THR A 7 -13.93 4.40 -0.86
C THR A 7 -13.98 5.87 -0.45
N ASP A 8 -14.74 6.23 0.59
CA ASP A 8 -14.87 7.60 1.07
C ASP A 8 -13.63 8.10 1.85
N ALA A 9 -12.69 7.21 2.18
CA ALA A 9 -11.51 7.49 3.00
C ALA A 9 -10.18 7.39 2.23
N LYS A 10 -10.22 6.99 0.95
CA LYS A 10 -9.01 6.78 0.12
C LYS A 10 -8.24 8.06 -0.16
N GLU A 11 -8.93 9.16 -0.45
CA GLU A 11 -8.30 10.45 -0.75
C GLU A 11 -7.61 11.00 0.50
N ASP A 12 -8.29 10.91 1.64
CA ASP A 12 -7.76 11.31 2.93
C ASP A 12 -6.52 10.49 3.34
N LEU A 13 -6.56 9.16 3.16
CA LEU A 13 -5.43 8.29 3.39
C LEU A 13 -4.26 8.61 2.43
N LEU A 14 -4.55 8.84 1.15
CA LEU A 14 -3.56 9.22 0.14
C LEU A 14 -2.83 10.51 0.53
N GLU A 15 -3.56 11.54 0.93
CA GLU A 15 -3.00 12.82 1.38
C GLU A 15 -2.14 12.65 2.63
N PHE A 16 -2.60 11.86 3.60
CA PHE A 16 -1.86 11.55 4.81
C PHE A 16 -0.53 10.85 4.50
N LEU A 17 -0.54 9.84 3.64
CA LEU A 17 0.66 9.08 3.25
C LEU A 17 1.64 9.96 2.46
N CYS A 18 1.15 10.75 1.51
CA CYS A 18 1.99 11.70 0.77
C CYS A 18 2.63 12.74 1.69
N GLY A 19 1.90 13.22 2.70
CA GLY A 19 2.41 14.13 3.73
C GLY A 19 3.48 13.51 4.63
N ALA A 20 3.44 12.19 4.81
CA ALA A 20 4.44 11.39 5.53
C ALA A 20 5.62 10.94 4.63
N GLU A 21 5.82 11.60 3.48
CA GLU A 21 6.90 11.31 2.51
C GLU A 21 6.82 9.90 1.87
N CYS A 22 5.68 9.23 1.99
CA CYS A 22 5.41 8.00 1.25
C CYS A 22 5.03 8.34 -0.20
N ARG A 23 5.29 7.41 -1.12
CA ARG A 23 4.67 7.44 -2.46
C ARG A 23 3.41 6.60 -2.39
N ALA A 24 2.25 7.21 -2.61
CA ALA A 24 0.99 6.49 -2.60
C ALA A 24 0.17 6.81 -3.85
N GLU A 25 -0.64 5.85 -4.29
CA GLU A 25 -1.54 5.98 -5.43
C GLU A 25 -2.81 5.15 -5.21
N ILE A 26 -3.96 5.65 -5.67
CA ILE A 26 -5.22 4.88 -5.64
C ILE A 26 -5.21 3.95 -6.84
N VAL A 27 -5.27 2.64 -6.61
CA VAL A 27 -5.26 1.62 -7.67
C VAL A 27 -6.66 1.12 -8.01
N ASP A 28 -7.58 1.11 -7.04
CA ASP A 28 -8.96 0.68 -7.20
C ASP A 28 -9.88 1.42 -6.20
N ASP A 29 -11.19 1.17 -6.24
CA ASP A 29 -12.20 1.87 -5.43
C ASP A 29 -12.00 1.76 -3.91
N GLU A 30 -11.29 0.74 -3.44
CA GLU A 30 -11.03 0.49 -2.02
C GLU A 30 -9.56 0.15 -1.75
N THR A 31 -8.64 0.49 -2.66
CA THR A 31 -7.23 0.11 -2.52
C THR A 31 -6.28 1.24 -2.88
N VAL A 32 -5.30 1.46 -1.99
CA VAL A 32 -4.17 2.37 -2.16
C VAL A 32 -2.89 1.56 -2.22
N ASP A 33 -2.10 1.72 -3.28
CA ASP A 33 -0.72 1.23 -3.32
C ASP A 33 0.20 2.25 -2.67
N VAL A 34 1.18 1.77 -1.89
CA VAL A 34 2.10 2.57 -1.12
C VAL A 34 3.51 2.00 -1.19
N ASP A 35 4.47 2.89 -1.42
CA ASP A 35 5.90 2.65 -1.43
C ASP A 35 6.58 3.63 -0.47
N ILE A 36 7.61 3.16 0.24
CA ILE A 36 8.46 3.98 1.11
C ILE A 36 9.85 4.04 0.48
N PRO A 37 10.18 5.11 -0.26
CA PRO A 37 11.44 5.20 -0.99
C PRO A 37 12.68 5.15 -0.10
N ALA A 38 12.55 5.59 1.15
CA ALA A 38 13.63 5.64 2.13
C ALA A 38 13.85 4.31 2.88
N ALA A 39 12.97 3.32 2.70
CA ALA A 39 13.09 2.05 3.39
C ALA A 39 14.27 1.24 2.86
N LEU A 40 15.05 0.64 3.76
CA LEU A 40 16.21 -0.19 3.43
C LEU A 40 15.82 -1.61 2.99
N GLY A 41 14.53 -1.97 3.07
CA GLY A 41 13.99 -3.26 2.67
C GLY A 41 12.50 -3.38 2.99
N GLU A 42 11.88 -4.46 2.51
CA GLU A 42 10.43 -4.68 2.61
C GLU A 42 9.93 -4.76 4.06
N GLU A 43 10.69 -5.37 4.97
CA GLU A 43 10.31 -5.46 6.38
C GLU A 43 10.26 -4.09 7.07
N GLN A 44 11.23 -3.22 6.77
CA GLN A 44 11.24 -1.85 7.29
C GLN A 44 10.09 -1.05 6.68
N ALA A 45 9.93 -1.10 5.36
CA ALA A 45 8.84 -0.41 4.66
C ALA A 45 7.49 -0.81 5.26
N ARG A 46 7.28 -2.11 5.50
CA ARG A 46 6.08 -2.65 6.11
C ARG A 46 5.84 -2.13 7.53
N MET A 47 6.88 -2.09 8.36
CA MET A 47 6.78 -1.57 9.73
C MET A 47 6.41 -0.09 9.76
N GLU A 48 7.01 0.71 8.87
CA GLU A 48 6.71 2.13 8.76
C GLU A 48 5.28 2.37 8.25
N VAL A 49 4.85 1.67 7.20
CA VAL A 49 3.46 1.78 6.72
C VAL A 49 2.47 1.35 7.80
N ASP A 50 2.73 0.25 8.53
CA ASP A 50 1.86 -0.20 9.63
C ASP A 50 1.72 0.87 10.73
N LEU A 51 2.82 1.56 11.07
CA LEU A 51 2.82 2.66 12.02
C LEU A 51 2.01 3.86 11.52
N TYR A 52 2.20 4.27 10.27
CA TYR A 52 1.43 5.35 9.65
C TYR A 52 -0.05 5.01 9.58
N LEU A 53 -0.39 3.79 9.19
CA LEU A 53 -1.76 3.32 9.09
C LEU A 53 -2.47 3.31 10.44
N LYS A 54 -1.81 2.87 11.51
CA LYS A 54 -2.34 2.94 12.88
C LYS A 54 -2.55 4.38 13.34
N THR A 55 -1.62 5.28 13.00
CA THR A 55 -1.72 6.71 13.33
C THR A 55 -2.91 7.35 12.63
N TRP A 56 -3.11 7.03 11.35
CA TRP A 56 -4.25 7.52 10.58
C TRP A 56 -5.59 7.02 11.15
N GLN A 57 -5.70 5.70 11.43
CA GLN A 57 -6.91 5.10 12.03
C GLN A 57 -7.22 5.67 13.42
N ALA A 58 -6.21 5.98 14.23
CA ALA A 58 -6.41 6.62 15.53
C ALA A 58 -7.07 8.00 15.43
N ASN A 59 -6.88 8.70 14.31
CA ASN A 59 -7.51 10.00 14.03
C ASN A 59 -8.86 9.86 13.28
N ARG A 60 -9.19 8.64 12.80
CA ARG A 60 -10.39 8.33 12.02
C ARG A 60 -11.05 7.05 12.53
N PRO A 61 -11.68 7.08 13.71
CA PRO A 61 -12.27 5.89 14.31
C PRO A 61 -13.41 5.28 13.49
N ASP A 62 -14.01 6.05 12.57
CA ASP A 62 -15.09 5.59 11.69
C ASP A 62 -14.59 4.79 10.48
N PHE A 63 -13.28 4.79 10.21
CA PHE A 63 -12.68 4.09 9.08
C PHE A 63 -11.71 3.01 9.52
N GLU A 64 -11.89 1.82 8.98
CA GLU A 64 -11.00 0.69 9.20
C GLU A 64 -10.15 0.48 7.95
N ALA A 65 -8.83 0.37 8.12
CA ALA A 65 -7.93 0.15 7.00
C ALA A 65 -6.90 -0.94 7.31
N HIS A 66 -6.63 -1.78 6.32
CA HIS A 66 -5.84 -3.00 6.49
C HIS A 66 -4.73 -3.11 5.47
N LEU A 67 -3.55 -3.52 5.92
CA LEU A 67 -2.49 -3.94 5.02
C LEU A 67 -2.85 -5.25 4.35
N LEU A 68 -2.93 -5.21 3.02
CA LEU A 68 -3.05 -6.41 2.21
C LEU A 68 -1.68 -7.06 2.11
N PHE A 69 -1.60 -8.32 2.56
CA PHE A 69 -0.47 -9.17 2.24
C PHE A 69 -0.56 -9.51 0.75
N ASP A 70 0.13 -8.76 -0.11
CA ASP A 70 0.36 -9.24 -1.47
C ASP A 70 1.24 -10.49 -1.33
N PRO A 71 0.84 -11.68 -1.84
CA PRO A 71 1.82 -12.73 -2.07
C PRO A 71 2.92 -12.11 -2.94
N PRO A 72 4.20 -12.53 -2.81
CA PRO A 72 5.24 -12.03 -3.70
C PRO A 72 4.70 -12.16 -5.11
N ARG A 73 4.63 -11.05 -5.87
CA ARG A 73 4.28 -11.11 -7.28
C ARG A 73 5.25 -12.10 -7.88
N SER A 74 4.81 -13.33 -8.09
CA SER A 74 5.49 -14.28 -8.95
C SER A 74 5.69 -13.49 -10.22
N ARG A 75 6.95 -13.10 -10.44
CA ARG A 75 7.43 -12.66 -11.73
C ARG A 75 6.91 -13.72 -12.67
N VAL A 76 5.83 -13.42 -13.39
CA VAL A 76 5.41 -14.29 -14.49
C VAL A 76 6.59 -14.20 -15.45
N ALA A 77 7.49 -15.15 -15.31
CA ALA A 77 8.42 -15.48 -16.37
C ALA A 77 7.50 -15.78 -17.53
N GLU A 78 7.51 -14.88 -18.50
CA GLU A 78 6.88 -15.08 -19.78
C GLU A 78 7.60 -16.29 -20.40
N ASP A 79 7.09 -17.49 -20.08
CA ASP A 79 7.38 -18.72 -20.78
C ASP A 79 6.72 -18.57 -22.15
N THR A 80 7.45 -17.96 -23.09
CA THR A 80 7.15 -18.14 -24.50
C THR A 80 8.06 -19.26 -24.99
N PRO A 81 7.51 -20.46 -25.28
CA PRO A 81 8.30 -21.54 -25.82
C PRO A 81 8.78 -21.17 -27.23
N ALA A 82 10.03 -21.53 -27.51
CA ALA A 82 10.58 -21.52 -28.86
C ALA A 82 9.69 -22.35 -29.79
N ALA A 83 9.30 -21.77 -30.92
CA ALA A 83 8.73 -22.50 -32.03
C ALA A 83 9.67 -22.36 -33.24
N ASP A 84 10.04 -23.54 -33.75
CA ASP A 84 10.90 -23.89 -34.88
C ASP A 84 10.50 -23.24 -36.22
#